data_AF-A0A0F9ZZA7-F1
#
_entry.id   AF-A0A0F9ZZA7-F1
#
_cell.length_a   1.000
_cell.length_b   1.000
_cell.length_c   1.000
_cell.angle_alpha   90.00
_cell.angle_beta   90.00
_cell.angle_gamma   90.00
#
_symmetry.space_group_name_H-M   'P 1'
#
loop_
_entity.id
_entity.type
_entity.pdbx_description
1 polymer ?
#
loop_
_entity_poly.entity_id
_entity_poly.type
_entity_poly.pdbx_seq_one_letter_code
_entity_poly.pdbx_strand_id
1 'polypeptide(L)'
;MKTKKEEKQKQLNFGLKNSPQNIYFKYKDQYEVWLAGLETKKFMKDILTWFTIILSITFIFTEIYLIETHEQLPSRIPIFNYFINSSKRLTVNELIYLYPFLSTLMLIFTTITANHYYHKERSLSKILLVVMLLVNLSLCLIFLKLLYTF
;
A
#
# COMPACT_ATOMS: atom_id res chain seq x y z
N MET A 1 -9.56 -19.50 0.56
CA MET A 1 -9.36 -20.18 -0.74
C MET A 1 -7.87 -20.06 -1.06
N LYS A 2 -7.08 -21.12 -0.80
CA LYS A 2 -5.61 -21.12 -0.98
C LYS A 2 -5.31 -21.20 -2.47
N THR A 3 -4.68 -20.19 -3.03
CA THR A 3 -4.13 -20.22 -4.40
C THR A 3 -3.12 -21.36 -4.47
N LYS A 4 -3.50 -22.43 -5.18
CA LYS A 4 -2.60 -23.53 -5.55
C LYS A 4 -1.42 -22.91 -6.29
N LYS A 5 -0.24 -22.92 -5.65
CA LYS A 5 1.02 -22.79 -6.37
C LYS A 5 1.02 -23.93 -7.39
N GLU A 6 1.10 -23.59 -8.67
CA GLU A 6 1.34 -24.57 -9.72
C GLU A 6 2.60 -25.34 -9.34
N GLU A 7 2.44 -26.62 -8.99
CA GLU A 7 3.54 -27.53 -8.77
C GLU A 7 4.26 -27.66 -10.10
N LYS A 8 5.37 -26.92 -10.26
CA LYS A 8 6.34 -27.16 -11.33
C LYS A 8 6.65 -28.66 -11.28
N GLN A 9 6.17 -29.40 -12.27
CA GLN A 9 6.39 -30.83 -12.38
C GLN A 9 7.89 -31.07 -12.23
N LYS A 10 8.29 -31.66 -11.10
CA LYS A 10 9.66 -32.11 -10.89
C LYS A 10 9.88 -33.21 -11.91
N GLN A 11 10.48 -32.84 -13.05
CA GLN A 11 11.00 -33.76 -14.02
C GLN A 11 11.84 -34.78 -13.24
N LEU A 12 11.49 -36.07 -13.32
CA LEU A 12 12.33 -37.12 -12.74
C LEU A 12 13.74 -36.90 -13.30
N ASN A 13 14.71 -36.73 -12.40
CA ASN A 13 16.13 -36.66 -12.73
C ASN A 13 16.60 -38.04 -13.21
N PHE A 14 16.06 -38.52 -14.33
CA PHE A 14 16.78 -39.43 -15.19
C PHE A 14 18.02 -38.68 -15.63
N GLY A 15 19.21 -39.27 -15.48
CA GLY A 15 20.52 -38.67 -15.80
C GLY A 15 20.73 -38.35 -17.30
N LEU A 16 19.71 -37.84 -17.97
CA LEU A 16 19.72 -37.30 -19.31
C LEU A 16 20.37 -35.92 -19.26
N LYS A 17 21.39 -35.76 -20.11
CA LYS A 17 22.09 -34.49 -20.35
C LYS A 17 21.03 -33.40 -20.54
N ASN A 18 21.05 -32.37 -19.70
CA ASN A 18 20.10 -31.26 -19.80
C ASN A 18 20.05 -30.78 -21.26
N SER A 19 18.86 -30.84 -21.88
CA SER A 19 18.65 -30.26 -23.20
C SER A 19 19.19 -28.82 -23.18
N PRO A 20 19.91 -28.36 -24.22
CA PRO A 20 20.40 -26.97 -24.27
C PRO A 20 19.28 -25.94 -24.07
N GLN A 21 18.03 -26.30 -24.39
CA GLN A 21 16.86 -25.47 -24.09
C GLN A 21 16.61 -25.33 -22.58
N ASN A 22 16.77 -26.39 -21.78
CA ASN A 22 16.55 -26.35 -20.33
C ASN A 22 17.60 -25.50 -19.61
N ILE A 23 18.84 -25.51 -20.14
CA ILE A 23 19.92 -24.64 -19.68
C ILE A 23 19.59 -23.18 -20.02
N TYR A 24 19.15 -22.91 -21.25
CA TYR A 24 18.71 -21.57 -21.68
C TYR A 24 17.58 -21.01 -20.81
N PHE A 25 16.52 -21.78 -20.55
CA PHE A 25 15.41 -21.34 -19.70
C PHE A 25 15.85 -21.06 -18.26
N LYS A 26 16.77 -21.86 -17.69
CA LYS A 26 17.33 -21.60 -16.36
C LYS A 26 18.08 -20.26 -16.28
N TYR A 27 18.88 -19.94 -17.30
CA TYR A 27 19.59 -18.66 -17.37
C TYR A 27 18.65 -17.49 -17.70
N LYS A 28 17.61 -17.72 -18.52
CA LYS A 28 16.58 -16.71 -18.81
C LYS A 28 15.81 -16.32 -17.54
N ASP A 29 15.35 -17.30 -16.75
CA ASP A 29 14.67 -17.05 -15.47
C ASP A 29 15.57 -16.27 -14.49
N GLN A 30 16.85 -16.64 -14.39
CA GLN A 30 17.82 -15.91 -13.56
C GLN A 30 18.06 -14.48 -14.04
N TYR A 31 18.10 -14.27 -15.35
CA TYR A 31 18.27 -12.96 -15.95
C TYR A 31 17.04 -12.07 -15.72
N GLU A 32 15.82 -12.60 -15.86
CA GLU A 32 14.58 -11.87 -15.57
C GLU A 32 14.51 -11.43 -14.09
N VAL A 33 14.89 -12.30 -13.15
CA VAL A 33 14.96 -11.95 -11.71
C VAL A 33 16.03 -10.87 -11.45
N TRP A 34 17.18 -10.97 -12.11
CA TRP A 34 18.25 -9.98 -11.99
C TRP A 34 17.84 -8.62 -12.57
N LEU A 35 17.16 -8.61 -13.73
CA LEU A 35 16.64 -7.41 -14.37
C LEU A 35 15.59 -6.72 -13.48
N ALA A 36 14.66 -7.50 -12.91
CA ALA A 36 13.69 -7.01 -11.93
C ALA A 36 14.38 -6.38 -10.70
N GLY A 37 15.47 -6.98 -10.22
CA GLY A 37 16.29 -6.43 -9.14
C GLY A 37 16.98 -5.09 -9.47
N LEU A 38 17.36 -4.86 -10.73
CA LEU A 38 17.91 -3.57 -11.17
C LEU A 38 16.83 -2.51 -11.35
N GLU A 39 15.65 -2.89 -11.82
CA GLU A 39 14.55 -1.95 -12.03
C GLU A 39 13.87 -1.52 -10.74
N THR A 40 13.79 -2.40 -9.74
CA THR A 40 13.40 -2.01 -8.36
C THR A 40 14.36 -0.98 -7.75
N LYS A 41 15.67 -1.08 -8.03
CA LYS A 41 16.63 -0.02 -7.65
C LYS A 41 16.35 1.31 -8.37
N LYS A 42 15.78 1.27 -9.57
CA LYS A 42 15.36 2.47 -10.32
C LYS A 42 14.07 3.07 -9.76
N PHE A 43 13.14 2.26 -9.27
CA PHE A 43 11.96 2.72 -8.52
C PHE A 43 12.35 3.46 -7.24
N MET A 44 13.28 2.90 -6.46
CA MET A 44 13.79 3.51 -5.23
C MET A 44 14.62 4.78 -5.45
N LYS A 45 14.98 5.11 -6.70
CA LYS A 45 15.66 6.37 -7.04
C LYS A 45 14.70 7.41 -7.63
N ASP A 46 13.43 7.06 -7.85
CA ASP A 46 12.48 7.98 -8.45
C ASP A 46 12.01 9.02 -7.42
N ILE A 47 12.15 10.29 -7.78
CA ILE A 47 11.83 11.44 -6.91
C ILE A 47 10.33 11.45 -6.59
N LEU A 48 9.49 11.13 -7.58
CA LEU A 48 8.04 11.08 -7.38
C LEU A 48 7.64 10.04 -6.33
N THR A 49 8.30 8.88 -6.35
CA THR A 49 8.06 7.81 -5.37
C THR A 49 8.33 8.31 -3.96
N TRP A 50 9.51 8.88 -3.73
CA TRP A 50 9.85 9.45 -2.42
C TRP A 50 8.93 10.59 -2.00
N PHE A 51 8.60 11.49 -2.92
CA PHE A 51 7.65 12.57 -2.65
C PHE A 51 6.31 12.02 -2.15
N THR A 52 5.72 11.06 -2.86
CA THR A 52 4.42 10.47 -2.47
C THR A 52 4.47 9.73 -1.14
N ILE A 53 5.56 9.00 -0.86
CA ILE A 53 5.76 8.27 0.39
C ILE A 53 5.93 9.25 1.55
N ILE A 54 6.83 10.23 1.44
CA ILE A 54 7.13 11.18 2.50
C ILE A 54 5.88 11.99 2.84
N LEU A 55 5.18 12.53 1.84
CA LEU A 55 3.98 13.34 2.06
C LEU A 55 2.87 12.50 2.73
N SER A 56 2.70 11.25 2.33
CA SER A 56 1.74 10.34 2.96
C SER A 56 2.09 10.04 4.42
N ILE A 57 3.38 9.84 4.72
CA ILE A 57 3.85 9.69 6.11
C ILE A 57 3.58 10.96 6.91
N THR A 58 3.77 12.14 6.32
CA THR A 58 3.44 13.41 6.97
C THR A 58 1.96 13.47 7.33
N PHE A 59 1.05 13.09 6.42
CA PHE A 59 -0.39 13.05 6.72
C PHE A 59 -0.73 12.10 7.87
N ILE A 60 -0.19 10.87 7.85
CA ILE A 60 -0.39 9.89 8.93
C ILE A 60 0.13 10.45 10.26
N PHE A 61 1.30 11.08 10.25
CA PHE A 61 1.87 11.69 11.45
C PHE A 61 1.01 12.85 11.96
N THR A 62 0.47 13.69 11.08
CA THR A 62 -0.47 14.75 11.45
C THR A 62 -1.74 14.18 12.09
N GLU A 63 -2.30 13.10 11.54
CA GLU A 63 -3.47 12.41 12.10
C GLU A 63 -3.17 11.91 13.52
N ILE A 64 -2.05 11.20 13.72
CA ILE A 64 -1.64 10.67 15.03
C ILE A 64 -1.38 11.82 16.01
N TYR A 65 -0.61 12.82 15.61
CA TYR A 65 -0.27 13.96 16.46
C TYR A 65 -1.51 14.70 16.96
N LEU A 66 -2.51 14.91 16.08
CA LEU A 66 -3.74 15.58 16.47
C LEU A 66 -4.61 14.74 17.41
N ILE A 67 -4.62 13.40 17.25
CA ILE A 67 -5.30 12.51 18.21
C ILE A 67 -4.68 12.64 19.60
N GLU A 68 -3.35 12.60 19.69
CA GLU A 68 -2.64 12.64 20.98
C GLU A 68 -2.69 14.02 21.66
N THR A 69 -2.78 15.11 20.88
CA THR A 69 -2.79 16.48 21.42
C THR A 69 -4.18 17.02 21.74
N HIS A 70 -5.25 16.47 21.15
CA HIS A 70 -6.61 16.84 21.51
C HIS A 70 -7.06 16.12 22.78
N GLU A 71 -6.74 16.70 23.95
CA GLU A 71 -7.10 16.18 25.29
C GLU A 71 -8.62 16.08 25.54
N GLN A 72 -9.46 16.65 24.67
CA GLN A 72 -10.92 16.72 24.83
C GLN A 72 -11.70 16.05 23.68
N LEU A 73 -11.20 14.93 23.15
CA LEU A 73 -12.00 14.13 22.23
C LEU A 73 -13.28 13.64 22.93
N PRO A 74 -14.48 13.96 22.42
CA PRO A 74 -15.72 13.55 23.06
C PRO A 74 -15.81 12.03 23.10
N SER A 75 -16.44 11.50 24.15
CA SER A 75 -16.61 10.05 24.36
C SER A 75 -17.30 9.34 23.19
N ARG A 76 -18.07 10.10 22.40
CA ARG A 76 -18.66 9.62 21.15
C ARG A 76 -18.42 10.59 19.98
N ILE A 77 -18.00 10.02 18.85
CA ILE A 77 -17.58 10.73 17.66
C ILE A 77 -18.47 10.31 16.46
N PRO A 78 -18.96 11.24 15.62
CA PRO A 78 -19.79 10.93 14.47
C PRO A 78 -18.93 10.51 13.27
N ILE A 79 -18.38 9.29 13.33
CA ILE A 79 -17.56 8.73 12.24
C ILE A 79 -18.46 8.30 11.06
N PHE A 80 -19.65 7.75 11.36
CA PHE A 80 -20.54 7.19 10.35
C PHE A 80 -21.64 8.18 9.94
N ASN A 81 -21.26 9.18 9.15
CA ASN A 81 -22.19 10.20 8.64
C ASN A 81 -23.23 9.68 7.64
N TYR A 82 -23.18 8.40 7.24
CA TYR A 82 -24.15 7.81 6.32
C TYR A 82 -25.51 7.48 6.96
N PHE A 83 -25.56 7.27 8.29
CA PHE A 83 -26.81 6.94 8.96
C PHE A 83 -27.71 8.17 9.06
N ILE A 84 -29.00 8.03 8.78
CA ILE A 84 -29.97 9.13 8.97
C ILE A 84 -30.26 9.36 10.47
N ASN A 85 -30.18 8.31 11.29
CA ASN A 85 -30.46 8.37 12.71
C ASN A 85 -29.23 8.80 13.53
N SER A 86 -29.32 9.91 14.26
CA SER A 86 -28.22 10.51 15.02
C SER A 86 -27.60 9.57 16.05
N SER A 87 -28.41 8.68 16.66
CA SER A 87 -27.95 7.70 17.65
C SER A 87 -26.98 6.66 17.07
N LYS A 88 -27.07 6.36 15.77
CA LYS A 88 -26.19 5.41 15.06
C LYS A 88 -24.95 6.07 14.44
N ARG A 89 -24.89 7.41 14.39
CA ARG A 89 -23.72 8.16 13.88
C ARG A 89 -22.57 8.16 14.88
N LEU A 90 -22.92 8.29 16.15
CA LEU A 90 -22.03 8.42 17.30
C LEU A 90 -21.42 7.06 17.65
N THR A 91 -20.09 6.97 17.61
CA THR A 91 -19.35 5.76 17.97
C THR A 91 -18.27 6.05 19.01
N VAL A 92 -17.73 5.01 19.65
CA VAL A 92 -16.67 5.13 20.68
C VAL A 92 -15.44 5.86 20.12
N ASN A 93 -14.82 6.71 20.93
CA ASN A 93 -13.68 7.54 20.51
C ASN A 93 -12.48 6.72 19.99
N GLU A 94 -12.28 5.49 20.47
CA GLU A 94 -11.18 4.59 20.08
C GLU A 94 -11.14 4.34 18.57
N LEU A 95 -12.29 4.43 17.90
CA LEU A 95 -12.39 4.28 16.45
C LEU A 95 -11.77 5.44 15.68
N ILE A 96 -11.34 6.53 16.32
CA ILE A 96 -10.63 7.62 15.65
C ILE A 96 -9.28 7.15 15.08
N TYR A 97 -8.63 6.17 15.71
CA TYR A 97 -7.39 5.56 15.22
C TYR A 97 -7.59 4.74 13.94
N LEU A 98 -8.82 4.53 13.49
CA LEU A 98 -9.12 3.84 12.23
C LEU A 98 -8.62 4.64 11.02
N TYR A 99 -8.59 5.98 11.10
CA TYR A 99 -8.06 6.84 10.03
C TYR A 99 -6.56 6.62 9.80
N PRO A 100 -5.66 6.83 10.79
CA PRO A 100 -4.23 6.61 10.60
C PRO A 100 -3.91 5.14 10.30
N PHE A 101 -4.69 4.19 10.82
CA PHE A 101 -4.56 2.78 10.48
C PHE A 101 -4.84 2.51 9.00
N LEU A 102 -5.95 3.02 8.45
CA LEU A 102 -6.28 2.86 7.03
C LEU A 102 -5.27 3.55 6.11
N SER A 103 -4.87 4.78 6.44
CA SER A 103 -3.84 5.53 5.70
C SER A 103 -2.52 4.75 5.65
N THR A 104 -2.11 4.16 6.77
CA THR A 104 -0.91 3.31 6.85
C THR A 104 -1.04 2.04 6.00
N LEU A 105 -2.18 1.36 6.07
CA LEU A 105 -2.44 0.15 5.30
C LEU A 105 -2.42 0.44 3.79
N MET A 106 -3.03 1.55 3.38
CA MET A 106 -3.03 2.01 1.99
C MET A 106 -1.62 2.35 1.49
N LEU A 107 -0.82 3.03 2.32
CA LEU A 107 0.58 3.33 1.99
C LEU A 107 1.40 2.05 1.79
N ILE A 108 1.33 1.10 2.71
CA ILE A 108 2.11 -0.15 2.66
C ILE A 108 1.69 -0.98 1.44
N PHE A 109 0.38 -1.25 1.30
CA PHE A 109 -0.14 -2.09 0.23
C PHE A 109 0.21 -1.49 -1.14
N THR A 110 -0.07 -0.20 -1.33
CA THR A 110 0.20 0.47 -2.60
C THR A 110 1.69 0.49 -2.93
N THR A 111 2.56 0.75 -1.95
CA THR A 111 4.01 0.80 -2.20
C THR A 111 4.55 -0.58 -2.61
N ILE A 112 4.08 -1.66 -1.97
CA ILE A 112 4.45 -3.04 -2.34
C ILE A 112 3.98 -3.35 -3.76
N THR A 113 2.71 -3.05 -4.06
CA THR A 113 2.13 -3.29 -5.39
C THR A 113 2.81 -2.44 -6.48
N ALA A 114 3.02 -1.15 -6.24
CA ALA A 114 3.69 -0.24 -7.17
C ALA A 114 5.10 -0.73 -7.49
N ASN A 115 5.86 -1.19 -6.48
CA ASN A 115 7.20 -1.72 -6.65
C ASN A 115 7.18 -3.05 -7.45
N HIS A 116 6.26 -3.96 -7.14
CA HIS A 116 6.14 -5.24 -7.84
C HIS A 116 5.79 -5.07 -9.33
N TYR A 117 4.88 -4.14 -9.65
CA TYR A 117 4.46 -3.90 -11.03
C TYR A 117 5.31 -2.87 -11.79
N TYR A 118 6.29 -2.24 -11.13
CA TYR A 118 7.10 -1.18 -11.74
C TYR A 118 7.87 -1.66 -12.98
N HIS A 119 8.38 -2.88 -12.94
CA HIS A 119 9.09 -3.50 -14.07
C HIS A 119 8.16 -3.80 -15.24
N LYS A 120 6.92 -4.20 -14.97
CA LYS A 120 5.95 -4.54 -16.02
C LYS A 120 5.39 -3.28 -16.68
N GLU A 121 4.94 -2.31 -15.87
CA GLU A 121 4.30 -1.09 -16.34
C GLU A 121 4.65 0.11 -15.46
N ARG A 122 5.72 0.83 -15.84
CA ARG A 122 6.20 2.00 -15.11
C ARG A 122 5.16 3.10 -14.93
N SER A 123 4.38 3.38 -15.98
CA SER A 123 3.35 4.44 -15.94
C SER A 123 2.26 4.11 -14.93
N LEU A 124 1.78 2.86 -14.95
CA LEU A 124 0.75 2.38 -14.03
C LEU A 124 1.21 2.47 -12.58
N SER A 125 2.43 2.04 -12.27
CA SER A 125 2.97 2.17 -10.90
C SER A 125 3.06 3.62 -10.42
N LYS A 126 3.37 4.57 -11.30
CA LYS A 126 3.38 6.00 -10.94
C LYS A 126 1.97 6.53 -10.67
N ILE A 127 1.01 6.18 -11.52
CA ILE A 127 -0.40 6.53 -11.32
C ILE A 127 -0.90 5.95 -10.00
N LEU A 128 -0.55 4.70 -9.69
CA LEU A 128 -0.92 4.03 -8.45
C LEU A 128 -0.44 4.81 -7.21
N LEU A 129 0.81 5.29 -7.23
CA LEU A 129 1.37 6.11 -6.16
C LEU A 129 0.65 7.47 -6.01
N VAL A 130 0.30 8.12 -7.12
CA VAL A 130 -0.46 9.38 -7.11
C VAL A 130 -1.88 9.16 -6.58
N VAL A 131 -2.53 8.06 -6.96
CA VAL A 131 -3.86 7.70 -6.45
C VAL A 131 -3.78 7.45 -4.94
N MET A 132 -2.78 6.72 -4.45
CA MET A 132 -2.58 6.53 -3.01
C MET A 132 -2.36 7.84 -2.28
N LEU A 133 -1.57 8.76 -2.85
CA LEU A 133 -1.38 10.09 -2.29
C LEU A 133 -2.72 10.84 -2.14
N LEU A 134 -3.55 10.82 -3.18
CA LEU A 134 -4.88 11.45 -3.16
C LEU A 134 -5.82 10.80 -2.14
N VAL A 135 -5.75 9.48 -1.98
CA VAL A 135 -6.53 8.75 -0.96
C VAL A 135 -6.09 9.17 0.45
N ASN A 136 -4.79 9.18 0.73
CA ASN A 136 -4.27 9.59 2.04
C ASN A 136 -4.58 11.06 2.34
N LEU A 137 -4.49 11.95 1.34
CA LEU A 137 -4.93 13.34 1.47
C LEU A 137 -6.44 13.41 1.81
N SER A 138 -7.28 12.65 1.12
CA SER A 138 -8.72 12.64 1.37
C SER A 138 -9.05 12.11 2.76
N LEU A 139 -8.37 11.06 3.23
CA LEU A 139 -8.55 10.52 4.59
C LEU A 139 -8.17 11.57 5.64
N CYS A 140 -7.03 12.23 5.45
CA CYS A 140 -6.58 13.30 6.33
C CYS A 140 -7.55 14.49 6.36
N LEU A 141 -8.08 14.91 5.21
CA LEU A 141 -9.09 15.98 5.16
C LEU A 141 -10.41 15.60 5.85
N ILE A 142 -10.87 14.36 5.69
CA ILE A 142 -12.07 13.87 6.38
C ILE A 142 -11.83 13.84 7.88
N PHE A 143 -10.65 13.37 8.31
CA PHE A 143 -10.24 13.36 9.71
C PHE A 143 -10.18 14.78 10.30
N LEU A 144 -9.54 15.72 9.61
CA LEU A 144 -9.48 17.13 10.02
C LEU A 144 -10.87 17.75 10.13
N LYS A 145 -11.74 17.52 9.14
CA LYS A 145 -13.12 18.00 9.18
C LYS A 145 -13.85 17.47 10.41
N LEU A 146 -13.66 16.19 10.73
CA LEU A 146 -14.26 15.55 11.89
C LEU A 146 -13.74 16.16 13.19
N LEU A 147 -12.44 16.44 13.30
CA LEU A 147 -11.86 17.13 14.46
C LEU A 147 -12.41 18.55 14.62
N TYR A 148 -12.39 19.37 13.57
CA TYR A 148 -12.88 20.75 13.59
C TYR A 148 -14.41 20.88 13.72
N THR A 149 -15.15 19.77 13.67
CA THR A 149 -16.59 19.77 13.99
C THR A 149 -16.82 19.89 15.51
N PHE A 150 -15.79 19.68 16.32
CA PHE A 150 -15.79 19.84 17.77
C PHE A 150 -15.03 21.10 18.17
#